data_AF-A0A8B6DSW2-F1
#
_entry.id   AF-A0A8B6DSW2-F1
#
_cell.length_a   1.000
_cell.length_b   1.000
_cell.length_c   1.000
_cell.angle_alpha   90.00
_cell.angle_beta   90.00
_cell.angle_gamma   90.00
#
_symmetry.space_group_name_H-M   'P 1'
#
loop_
_entity.id
_entity.type
_entity.pdbx_description
1 polymer ?
#
loop_
_entity_poly.entity_id
_entity_poly.type
_entity_poly.pdbx_seq_one_letter_code
_entity_poly.pdbx_strand_id
1 'polypeptide(L)'
;MGHTLNDYWAKGSNVINDLLAVLIRFRQESIALAGDISKMYNAIRLSPLDQHTHRFVWRNLETHRDPDHYALLTVTFGDRPSGAISTLALHQTAQMYQHIYPDASKMVIRNSYVDDILQSVESVDNARLITQQTEKMLACGGFRIKHWIISGNEKCGSNLQSPVSGESVEVDLDEFAHEKILGMRWDPKQDLFDFKVKINFSPKYKNVRKGENITKSQIESSVPTSLTPRMVLSQVASVYDPLGLATPYTLAAKVLMRKLCIENNTNDKTLHNSRWDYAMSAESRLEWMDFFKELFDIEQLKFHRCLKPNNAVGDPMLVIFSDGSKLAYGTCAYVRWGTDQAGFESRLVIAKKPYSTN
;
A
#
# COMPACT_ATOMS: atom_id res chain seq x y z
N MET A 1 5.54 -6.58 -34.79
CA MET A 1 5.45 -6.45 -33.32
C MET A 1 6.77 -6.93 -32.76
N GLY A 2 7.42 -6.15 -31.90
CA GLY A 2 8.63 -6.61 -31.22
C GLY A 2 8.25 -7.50 -30.03
N HIS A 3 9.03 -8.54 -29.78
CA HIS A 3 8.92 -9.32 -28.55
C HIS A 3 9.64 -8.59 -27.41
N THR A 4 9.14 -8.75 -26.20
CA THR A 4 9.80 -8.27 -24.98
C THR A 4 10.44 -9.45 -24.25
N LEU A 5 11.47 -9.18 -23.45
CA LEU A 5 12.15 -10.21 -22.68
C LEU A 5 11.19 -10.96 -21.71
N ASN A 6 10.22 -10.23 -21.17
CA ASN A 6 9.19 -10.78 -20.27
C ASN A 6 8.27 -11.82 -20.91
N ASP A 7 8.19 -11.88 -22.24
CA ASP A 7 7.40 -12.88 -22.96
C ASP A 7 8.01 -14.28 -22.84
N TYR A 8 9.32 -14.36 -22.57
CA TYR A 8 10.08 -15.62 -22.52
C TYR A 8 10.41 -16.08 -21.09
N TRP A 9 10.24 -15.22 -20.09
CA TRP A 9 10.57 -15.57 -18.71
C TRP A 9 9.41 -16.16 -17.94
N ALA A 10 9.73 -17.14 -17.12
CA ALA A 10 8.83 -17.62 -16.08
C ALA A 10 8.72 -16.57 -14.96
N LYS A 11 7.54 -16.43 -14.37
CA LYS A 11 7.32 -15.51 -13.23
C LYS A 11 8.02 -15.97 -11.95
N GLY A 12 8.35 -17.25 -11.84
CA GLY A 12 8.80 -17.88 -10.59
C GLY A 12 7.65 -18.10 -9.61
N SER A 13 7.98 -18.66 -8.45
CA SER A 13 7.04 -18.93 -7.36
C SER A 13 6.56 -17.63 -6.70
N ASN A 14 5.27 -17.54 -6.38
CA ASN A 14 4.75 -16.45 -5.57
C ASN A 14 5.08 -16.71 -4.08
N VAL A 15 6.12 -16.06 -3.59
CA VAL A 15 6.60 -16.14 -2.20
C VAL A 15 6.32 -14.89 -1.38
N ILE A 16 5.58 -13.93 -1.96
CA ILE A 16 5.22 -12.68 -1.31
C ILE A 16 4.21 -12.98 -0.18
N ASN A 17 4.41 -12.37 0.98
CA ASN A 17 3.48 -12.50 2.09
C ASN A 17 2.09 -11.93 1.74
N ASP A 18 1.05 -12.53 2.29
CA ASP A 18 -0.30 -11.99 2.17
C ASP A 18 -0.36 -10.59 2.82
N LEU A 19 -0.71 -9.59 2.00
CA LEU A 19 -0.76 -8.18 2.41
C LEU A 19 -1.65 -7.97 3.63
N LEU A 20 -2.83 -8.60 3.65
CA LEU A 20 -3.78 -8.46 4.75
C LEU A 20 -3.19 -9.03 6.04
N ALA A 21 -2.52 -10.17 5.96
CA ALA A 21 -1.87 -10.79 7.11
C ALA A 21 -0.71 -9.93 7.65
N VAL A 22 0.08 -9.28 6.78
CA VAL A 22 1.13 -8.32 7.18
C VAL A 22 0.49 -7.12 7.88
N LEU A 23 -0.55 -6.51 7.30
CA LEU A 23 -1.25 -5.38 7.88
C LEU A 23 -1.90 -5.71 9.23
N ILE A 24 -2.49 -6.90 9.40
CA ILE A 24 -3.07 -7.31 10.68
C ILE A 24 -1.96 -7.47 11.73
N ARG A 25 -0.81 -8.08 11.40
CA ARG A 25 0.34 -8.19 12.33
C ARG A 25 0.94 -6.84 12.69
N PHE A 26 1.01 -5.93 11.72
CA PHE A 26 1.42 -4.56 11.95
C PHE A 26 0.52 -3.82 12.93
N ARG A 27 -0.69 -4.32 13.21
CA ARG A 27 -1.66 -3.73 14.13
C ARG A 27 -1.73 -4.40 15.51
N GLN A 28 -0.93 -5.41 15.80
CA GLN A 28 -1.10 -6.22 17.01
C GLN A 28 -0.71 -5.49 18.31
N GLU A 29 0.49 -4.92 18.35
CA GLU A 29 1.08 -4.33 19.56
C GLU A 29 1.17 -2.80 19.49
N SER A 30 1.49 -2.16 20.61
CA SER A 30 1.43 -0.71 20.85
C SER A 30 2.46 0.09 20.05
N ILE A 31 3.65 -0.44 19.82
CA ILE A 31 4.72 0.24 19.06
C ILE A 31 4.81 -0.38 17.68
N ALA A 32 4.54 0.41 16.64
CA ALA A 32 4.75 0.02 15.26
C ALA A 32 6.16 0.38 14.79
N LEU A 33 6.70 -0.46 13.90
CA LEU A 33 7.89 -0.17 13.13
C LEU A 33 7.67 -0.47 11.65
N ALA A 34 8.15 0.41 10.80
CA ALA A 34 8.13 0.29 9.35
C ALA A 34 9.51 0.60 8.78
N GLY A 35 10.05 -0.29 7.96
CA GLY A 35 11.35 -0.12 7.33
C GLY A 35 11.27 -0.29 5.82
N ASP A 36 12.02 0.52 5.09
CA ASP A 36 12.12 0.48 3.63
C ASP A 36 13.47 -0.09 3.19
N ILE A 37 13.49 -1.18 2.44
CA ILE A 37 14.72 -1.78 1.92
C ILE A 37 15.20 -0.97 0.70
N SER A 38 16.35 -0.32 0.84
CA SER A 38 16.95 0.48 -0.21
C SER A 38 17.33 -0.38 -1.42
N LYS A 39 16.72 -0.09 -2.57
CA LYS A 39 17.06 -0.69 -3.87
C LYS A 39 17.13 -2.22 -3.78
N MET A 40 16.11 -2.84 -3.17
CA MET A 40 16.05 -4.28 -2.87
C MET A 40 16.52 -5.17 -4.05
N TYR A 41 16.02 -4.92 -5.27
CA TYR A 41 16.40 -5.67 -6.46
C TYR A 41 17.90 -5.55 -6.79
N ASN A 42 18.47 -4.36 -6.65
CA ASN A 42 19.87 -4.09 -6.99
C ASN A 42 20.87 -4.68 -5.99
N ALA A 43 20.41 -5.23 -4.85
CA ALA A 43 21.27 -5.98 -3.95
C ALA A 43 21.70 -7.34 -4.54
N ILE A 44 20.98 -7.83 -5.57
CA ILE A 44 21.15 -9.19 -6.09
C ILE A 44 21.82 -9.12 -7.47
N ARG A 45 22.98 -9.75 -7.59
CA ARG A 45 23.72 -9.81 -8.86
C ARG A 45 23.09 -10.82 -9.82
N LEU A 46 23.03 -10.45 -11.09
CA LEU A 46 22.69 -11.37 -12.18
C LEU A 46 23.89 -12.27 -12.49
N SER A 47 23.60 -13.51 -12.91
CA SER A 47 24.64 -14.38 -13.45
C SER A 47 25.23 -13.78 -14.73
N PRO A 48 26.49 -14.07 -15.09
CA PRO A 48 27.07 -13.59 -16.35
C PRO A 48 26.21 -13.93 -17.57
N LEU A 49 25.53 -15.08 -17.57
CA LEU A 49 24.64 -15.50 -18.65
C LEU A 49 23.38 -14.62 -18.71
N ASP A 50 22.74 -14.35 -17.58
CA ASP A 50 21.55 -13.49 -17.52
C ASP A 50 21.88 -12.02 -17.87
N GLN A 51 23.10 -11.56 -17.59
CA GLN A 51 23.53 -10.21 -18.00
C GLN A 51 23.49 -10.02 -19.53
N HIS A 52 23.67 -11.08 -20.32
CA HIS A 52 23.58 -10.99 -21.79
C HIS A 52 22.17 -10.65 -22.26
N THR A 53 21.12 -11.06 -21.54
CA THR A 53 19.73 -10.72 -21.88
C THR A 53 19.33 -9.31 -21.43
N HIS A 54 20.14 -8.67 -20.58
CA HIS A 54 19.90 -7.32 -20.06
C HIS A 54 20.81 -6.26 -20.69
N ARG A 55 21.25 -6.50 -21.92
CA ARG A 55 22.04 -5.53 -22.68
C ARG A 55 21.14 -4.46 -23.28
N PHE A 56 21.59 -3.22 -23.21
CA PHE A 56 20.91 -2.09 -23.86
C PHE A 56 21.93 -1.16 -24.50
N VAL A 57 21.47 -0.45 -25.51
CA VAL A 57 22.28 0.55 -26.22
C VAL A 57 21.88 1.94 -25.75
N TRP A 58 22.86 2.82 -25.58
CA TRP A 58 22.60 4.20 -25.17
C TRP A 58 23.48 5.17 -25.96
N ARG A 59 22.87 6.26 -26.41
CA ARG A 59 23.57 7.32 -27.17
C ARG A 59 23.11 8.73 -26.81
N ASN A 60 22.39 8.93 -25.72
CA ASN A 60 21.94 10.26 -25.27
C ASN A 60 21.29 11.14 -26.37
N LEU A 61 20.51 10.53 -27.28
CA LEU A 61 19.91 11.16 -28.47
C LEU A 61 20.90 11.72 -29.51
N GLU A 62 22.20 11.48 -29.35
CA GLU A 62 23.25 11.84 -30.31
C GLU A 62 23.21 10.87 -31.50
N THR A 63 22.60 11.30 -32.60
CA THR A 63 22.38 10.45 -33.78
C THR A 63 23.61 10.26 -34.65
N HIS A 64 24.69 11.01 -34.40
CA HIS A 64 25.90 11.07 -35.24
C HIS A 64 27.02 10.12 -34.78
N ARG A 65 26.85 9.44 -33.64
CA ARG A 65 27.81 8.46 -33.13
C ARG A 65 27.18 7.08 -33.01
N ASP A 66 28.03 6.06 -33.01
CA ASP A 66 27.62 4.71 -32.63
C ASP A 66 27.20 4.69 -31.15
N PRO A 67 26.14 3.95 -30.81
CA PRO A 67 25.69 3.84 -29.43
C PRO A 67 26.66 3.00 -28.59
N ASP A 68 26.76 3.34 -27.32
CA ASP A 68 27.50 2.52 -26.35
C ASP A 68 26.65 1.30 -25.96
N HIS A 69 27.33 0.21 -25.61
CA HIS A 69 26.68 -1.01 -25.13
C HIS A 69 26.84 -1.13 -23.62
N TYR A 70 25.72 -1.22 -22.92
CA TYR A 70 25.66 -1.44 -21.47
C TYR A 70 24.96 -2.76 -21.16
N ALA A 71 25.21 -3.30 -19.96
CA ALA A 71 24.49 -4.44 -19.43
C ALA A 71 24.11 -4.17 -17.97
N LEU A 72 22.89 -4.53 -17.58
CA LEU A 72 22.52 -4.51 -16.17
C LEU A 72 23.22 -5.67 -15.46
N LEU A 73 23.80 -5.39 -14.29
CA LEU A 73 24.58 -6.36 -13.51
C LEU A 73 23.77 -6.97 -12.35
N THR A 74 22.60 -6.42 -12.08
CA THR A 74 21.75 -6.77 -10.95
C THR A 74 20.32 -6.99 -11.40
N VAL A 75 19.57 -7.75 -10.62
CA VAL A 75 18.12 -7.92 -10.80
C VAL A 75 17.48 -6.54 -10.89
N THR A 76 16.60 -6.34 -11.88
CA THR A 76 16.04 -5.02 -12.18
C THR A 76 14.53 -5.03 -12.10
N PHE A 77 13.94 -3.90 -11.73
CA PHE A 77 12.49 -3.76 -11.70
C PHE A 77 11.91 -3.89 -13.12
N GLY A 78 10.71 -4.46 -13.23
CA GLY A 78 10.03 -4.65 -14.51
C GLY A 78 10.25 -6.02 -15.14
N ASP A 79 11.32 -6.74 -14.76
CA ASP A 79 11.52 -8.13 -15.14
C ASP A 79 10.47 -9.01 -14.44
N ARG A 80 9.86 -9.92 -15.20
CA ARG A 80 8.79 -10.80 -14.71
C ARG A 80 9.16 -11.64 -13.47
N PRO A 81 10.39 -12.20 -13.33
CA PRO A 81 10.77 -12.97 -12.14
C PRO A 81 11.35 -12.12 -11.00
N SER A 82 11.61 -10.82 -11.18
CA SER A 82 12.37 -10.02 -10.20
C SER A 82 11.75 -10.03 -8.80
N GLY A 83 10.42 -9.95 -8.70
CA GLY A 83 9.74 -10.01 -7.40
C GLY A 83 10.00 -11.33 -6.66
N ALA A 84 9.97 -12.45 -7.38
CA ALA A 84 10.23 -13.77 -6.79
C ALA A 84 11.70 -13.92 -6.39
N ILE A 85 12.64 -13.52 -7.25
CA ILE A 85 14.08 -13.59 -6.97
C ILE A 85 14.43 -12.75 -5.74
N SER A 86 13.95 -11.51 -5.68
CA SER A 86 14.24 -10.61 -4.56
C SER A 86 13.70 -11.11 -3.24
N THR A 87 12.45 -11.56 -3.23
CA THR A 87 11.82 -12.09 -2.00
C THR A 87 12.51 -13.37 -1.53
N LEU A 88 12.88 -14.27 -2.46
CA LEU A 88 13.62 -15.49 -2.13
C LEU A 88 15.00 -15.18 -1.55
N ALA A 89 15.76 -14.26 -2.15
CA ALA A 89 17.07 -13.86 -1.64
C ALA A 89 16.98 -13.21 -0.25
N LEU A 90 15.95 -12.39 -0.02
CA LEU A 90 15.67 -11.79 1.28
C LEU A 90 15.36 -12.87 2.33
N HIS A 91 14.46 -13.80 2.02
CA HIS A 91 14.10 -14.91 2.91
C HIS A 91 15.28 -15.85 3.17
N GLN A 92 16.08 -16.16 2.15
CA GLN A 92 17.27 -16.99 2.29
C GLN A 92 18.28 -16.34 3.24
N THR A 93 18.47 -15.03 3.13
CA THR A 93 19.31 -14.27 4.07
C THR A 93 18.78 -14.42 5.49
N ALA A 94 17.48 -14.20 5.71
CA ALA A 94 16.86 -14.37 7.02
C ALA A 94 17.03 -15.80 7.57
N GLN A 95 16.87 -16.82 6.74
CA GLN A 95 17.02 -18.23 7.15
C GLN A 95 18.46 -18.58 7.53
N MET A 96 19.45 -18.14 6.76
CA MET A 96 20.86 -18.42 7.05
C MET A 96 21.31 -17.88 8.42
N TYR A 97 20.76 -16.72 8.82
CA TYR A 97 21.13 -16.04 10.06
C TYR A 97 20.11 -16.23 11.20
N GLN A 98 19.11 -17.10 11.03
CA GLN A 98 18.06 -17.35 12.03
C GLN A 98 18.58 -17.81 13.38
N HIS A 99 19.69 -18.56 13.41
CA HIS A 99 20.31 -19.00 14.65
C HIS A 99 20.98 -17.86 15.45
N ILE A 100 21.33 -16.76 14.77
CA ILE A 100 21.95 -15.57 15.39
C ILE A 100 20.88 -14.52 15.72
N TYR A 101 19.94 -14.29 14.81
CA TYR A 101 18.92 -13.23 14.91
C TYR A 101 17.50 -13.79 14.72
N PRO A 102 17.00 -14.65 15.62
CA PRO A 102 15.75 -15.40 15.41
C PRO A 102 14.52 -14.51 15.20
N ASP A 103 14.38 -13.42 15.98
CA ASP A 103 13.24 -12.52 15.90
C ASP A 103 13.28 -11.65 14.64
N ALA A 104 14.45 -11.14 14.27
CA ALA A 104 14.67 -10.42 13.02
C ALA A 104 14.36 -11.31 11.80
N SER A 105 14.82 -12.56 11.81
CA SER A 105 14.52 -13.53 10.75
C SER A 105 13.02 -13.79 10.63
N LYS A 106 12.34 -13.99 11.76
CA LYS A 106 10.89 -14.19 11.79
C LYS A 106 10.14 -12.97 11.26
N MET A 107 10.58 -11.76 11.61
CA MET A 107 10.02 -10.50 11.11
C MET A 107 10.17 -10.38 9.60
N VAL A 108 11.38 -10.60 9.06
CA VAL A 108 11.62 -10.51 7.60
C VAL A 108 10.82 -11.56 6.83
N ILE A 109 10.80 -12.81 7.31
CA ILE A 109 10.10 -13.90 6.62
C ILE A 109 8.58 -13.68 6.62
N ARG A 110 8.00 -13.22 7.73
CA ARG A 110 6.55 -13.14 7.88
C ARG A 110 5.96 -11.78 7.55
N ASN A 111 6.74 -10.71 7.63
CA ASN A 111 6.20 -9.36 7.57
C ASN A 111 6.88 -8.44 6.54
N SER A 112 7.77 -8.98 5.72
CA SER A 112 8.16 -8.27 4.50
C SER A 112 7.03 -8.31 3.48
N TYR A 113 6.83 -7.22 2.76
CA TYR A 113 6.00 -7.15 1.58
C TYR A 113 6.75 -6.35 0.52
N VAL A 114 7.42 -7.07 -0.38
CA VAL A 114 8.38 -6.48 -1.33
C VAL A 114 9.51 -5.77 -0.55
N ASP A 115 9.67 -4.47 -0.73
CA ASP A 115 10.69 -3.60 -0.12
C ASP A 115 10.30 -3.11 1.28
N ASP A 116 9.03 -3.20 1.66
CA ASP A 116 8.56 -2.81 3.00
C ASP A 116 8.72 -3.94 4.02
N ILE A 117 9.17 -3.63 5.24
CA ILE A 117 9.12 -4.51 6.40
C ILE A 117 8.32 -3.84 7.50
N LEU A 118 7.21 -4.46 7.90
CA LEU A 118 6.35 -3.93 8.97
C LEU A 118 6.34 -4.85 10.19
N GLN A 119 6.26 -4.28 11.39
CA GLN A 119 6.06 -5.08 12.60
C GLN A 119 5.40 -4.23 13.69
N SER A 120 4.83 -4.88 14.68
CA SER A 120 4.51 -4.23 15.94
C SER A 120 5.09 -5.00 17.13
N VAL A 121 5.49 -4.28 18.17
CA VAL A 121 6.07 -4.79 19.41
C VAL A 121 5.55 -4.00 20.61
N GLU A 122 5.74 -4.53 21.81
CA GLU A 122 5.18 -3.97 23.05
C GLU A 122 5.89 -2.70 23.55
N SER A 123 7.16 -2.49 23.18
CA SER A 123 7.99 -1.41 23.70
C SER A 123 8.95 -0.84 22.66
N VAL A 124 9.34 0.42 22.87
CA VAL A 124 10.31 1.13 22.00
C VAL A 124 11.68 0.46 22.06
N ASP A 125 12.07 -0.09 23.22
CA ASP A 125 13.36 -0.79 23.36
C ASP A 125 13.39 -2.08 22.54
N ASN A 126 12.29 -2.85 22.54
CA ASN A 126 12.14 -4.02 21.68
C ASN A 126 12.20 -3.62 20.20
N ALA A 127 11.58 -2.48 19.84
CA ALA A 127 11.61 -1.97 18.48
C ALA A 127 13.05 -1.61 18.05
N ARG A 128 13.80 -0.90 18.89
CA ARG A 128 15.21 -0.55 18.61
C ARG A 128 16.11 -1.78 18.49
N LEU A 129 15.90 -2.77 19.34
CA LEU A 129 16.68 -4.01 19.30
C LEU A 129 16.43 -4.78 18.00
N ILE A 130 15.15 -5.01 17.65
CA ILE A 130 14.80 -5.81 16.47
C ILE A 130 15.20 -5.10 15.16
N THR A 131 15.09 -3.77 15.08
CA THR A 131 15.55 -3.02 13.90
C THR A 131 17.06 -3.13 13.73
N GLN A 132 17.84 -2.94 14.80
CA GLN A 132 19.31 -3.08 14.74
C GLN A 132 19.74 -4.49 14.36
N GLN A 133 19.11 -5.52 14.93
CA GLN A 133 19.39 -6.92 14.57
C GLN A 133 19.04 -7.21 13.11
N THR A 134 17.91 -6.67 12.63
CA THR A 134 17.47 -6.82 11.25
C THR A 134 18.43 -6.17 10.28
N GLU A 135 18.90 -4.97 10.56
CA GLU A 135 19.91 -4.30 9.73
C GLU A 135 21.21 -5.10 9.64
N LYS A 136 21.73 -5.57 10.79
CA LYS A 136 22.94 -6.42 10.83
C LYS A 136 22.75 -7.68 10.00
N MET A 137 21.61 -8.36 10.17
CA MET A 137 21.28 -9.57 9.44
C MET A 137 21.17 -9.33 7.93
N LEU A 138 20.46 -8.28 7.51
CA LEU A 138 20.25 -7.94 6.11
C LEU A 138 21.54 -7.49 5.42
N ALA A 139 22.42 -6.79 6.13
CA ALA A 139 23.74 -6.39 5.64
C ALA A 139 24.59 -7.61 5.25
N CYS A 140 24.47 -8.73 5.95
CA CYS A 140 25.14 -9.98 5.59
C CYS A 140 24.68 -10.55 4.23
N GLY A 141 23.46 -10.23 3.79
CA GLY A 141 22.94 -10.57 2.45
C GLY A 141 23.11 -9.45 1.42
N GLY A 142 23.79 -8.36 1.76
CA GLY A 142 23.97 -7.20 0.88
C GLY A 142 22.76 -6.25 0.81
N PHE A 143 21.70 -6.51 1.58
CA PHE A 143 20.54 -5.62 1.69
C PHE A 143 20.83 -4.49 2.67
N ARG A 144 20.24 -3.31 2.44
CA ARG A 144 20.34 -2.16 3.34
C ARG A 144 18.97 -1.56 3.57
N ILE A 145 18.68 -1.19 4.80
CA ILE A 145 17.50 -0.40 5.13
C ILE A 145 17.81 1.07 4.85
N LYS A 146 16.89 1.76 4.16
CA LYS A 146 16.98 3.19 3.86
C LYS A 146 16.69 4.02 5.10
N HIS A 147 15.61 3.69 5.79
CA HIS A 147 15.16 4.34 7.03
C HIS A 147 14.20 3.43 7.78
N TRP A 148 14.03 3.69 9.07
CA TRP A 148 13.01 3.11 9.93
C TRP A 148 12.10 4.22 10.47
N ILE A 149 10.81 3.94 10.54
CA ILE A 149 9.81 4.73 11.23
C ILE A 149 9.36 3.92 12.45
N ILE A 150 9.45 4.49 13.65
CA ILE A 150 8.96 3.88 14.90
C ILE A 150 7.89 4.79 15.49
N SER A 151 6.71 4.24 15.78
CA SER A 151 5.58 5.03 16.30
C SER A 151 5.82 5.57 17.70
N GLY A 152 5.24 6.73 18.01
CA GLY A 152 5.23 7.29 19.36
C GLY A 152 6.59 7.77 19.89
N ASN A 153 7.63 7.83 19.05
CA ASN A 153 8.95 8.34 19.43
C ASN A 153 9.37 9.45 18.46
N GLU A 154 9.38 10.70 18.93
CA GLU A 154 9.82 11.88 18.14
C GLU A 154 11.29 11.80 17.68
N LYS A 155 12.09 10.89 18.25
CA LYS A 155 13.51 10.70 17.91
C LYS A 155 13.75 9.34 17.28
N CYS A 156 13.53 9.22 15.98
CA CYS A 156 13.88 8.02 15.22
C CYS A 156 15.19 8.27 14.45
N GLY A 157 16.33 7.81 14.95
CA GLY A 157 17.59 7.80 14.21
C GLY A 157 17.97 6.36 13.89
N SER A 158 18.39 6.09 12.65
CA SER A 158 19.11 4.84 12.38
C SER A 158 20.45 4.90 13.11
N ASN A 159 20.79 3.83 13.86
CA ASN A 159 22.10 3.71 14.52
C ASN A 159 23.21 3.31 13.54
N LEU A 160 23.04 3.55 12.24
CA LEU A 160 24.03 3.26 11.22
C LEU A 160 24.75 4.53 10.80
N GLN A 161 25.97 4.64 11.33
CA GLN A 161 27.02 5.51 10.83
C GLN A 161 27.19 5.27 9.31
N SER A 162 26.93 6.29 8.51
CA SER A 162 27.39 6.33 7.12
C SER A 162 28.91 6.15 7.08
N PRO A 163 29.50 5.35 6.17
CA PRO A 163 30.96 5.27 6.02
C PRO A 163 31.61 6.58 5.55
N VAL A 164 30.86 7.66 5.29
CA VAL A 164 31.39 8.89 4.67
C VAL A 164 31.14 10.18 5.47
N SER A 165 30.32 10.17 6.51
CA SER A 165 30.19 11.32 7.41
C SER A 165 29.44 10.91 8.68
N GLY A 166 30.04 11.15 9.84
CA GLY A 166 29.63 10.65 11.15
C GLY A 166 28.42 11.36 11.77
N GLU A 167 27.32 11.50 11.03
CA GLU A 167 26.07 12.05 11.55
C GLU A 167 24.98 10.96 11.53
N SER A 168 24.40 10.68 12.70
CA SER A 168 23.14 9.95 12.81
C SER A 168 22.05 10.81 12.20
N VAL A 169 21.39 10.34 11.14
CA VAL A 169 20.28 11.06 10.54
C VAL A 169 19.07 10.88 11.46
N GLU A 170 18.77 11.91 12.24
CA GLU A 170 17.49 12.01 12.94
C GLU A 170 16.39 12.17 11.89
N VAL A 171 15.46 11.22 11.88
CA VAL A 171 14.30 11.23 11.00
C VAL A 171 13.18 11.97 11.74
N ASP A 172 12.84 13.16 11.26
CA ASP A 172 11.74 13.95 11.80
C ASP A 172 10.40 13.30 11.43
N LEU A 173 9.64 12.82 12.42
CA LEU A 173 8.33 12.21 12.18
C LEU A 173 7.34 13.16 11.48
N ASP A 174 7.54 14.47 11.56
CA ASP A 174 6.69 15.45 10.86
C ASP A 174 6.90 15.39 9.33
N GLU A 175 8.07 14.97 8.84
CA GLU A 175 8.30 14.67 7.41
C GLU A 175 7.54 13.42 6.94
N PHE A 176 7.33 12.47 7.87
CA PHE A 176 6.64 11.19 7.63
C PHE A 176 5.17 11.22 7.99
N ALA A 177 4.68 12.37 8.49
CA ALA A 177 3.28 12.55 8.82
C ALA A 177 2.44 12.28 7.58
N HIS A 178 1.63 11.22 7.63
CA HIS A 178 0.77 10.78 6.55
C HIS A 178 1.48 10.12 5.37
N GLU A 179 2.66 9.54 5.57
CA GLU A 179 3.23 8.62 4.59
C GLU A 179 2.34 7.40 4.35
N LYS A 180 2.52 6.80 3.18
CA LYS A 180 1.76 5.61 2.77
C LYS A 180 2.53 4.36 3.14
N ILE A 181 2.07 3.65 4.17
CA ILE A 181 2.55 2.31 4.50
C ILE A 181 1.68 1.28 3.79
N LEU A 182 2.29 0.51 2.89
CA LEU A 182 1.59 -0.47 2.04
C LEU A 182 0.33 0.12 1.37
N GLY A 183 0.40 1.40 0.99
CA GLY A 183 -0.68 2.13 0.33
C GLY A 183 -1.70 2.81 1.25
N MET A 184 -1.70 2.53 2.56
CA MET A 184 -2.57 3.21 3.54
C MET A 184 -1.87 4.38 4.20
N ARG A 185 -2.61 5.46 4.48
CA ARG A 185 -2.07 6.65 5.15
C ARG A 185 -1.99 6.38 6.65
N TRP A 186 -0.81 6.57 7.23
CA TRP A 186 -0.54 6.34 8.65
C TRP A 186 0.17 7.55 9.25
N ASP A 187 -0.31 8.00 10.40
CA ASP A 187 0.35 8.98 11.25
C ASP A 187 1.14 8.23 12.34
N PRO A 188 2.48 8.17 12.26
CA PRO A 188 3.30 7.47 13.25
C PRO A 188 3.35 8.18 14.61
N LYS A 189 3.06 9.49 14.67
CA LYS A 189 3.10 10.29 15.91
C LYS A 189 1.88 9.99 16.78
N GLN A 190 0.69 9.98 16.16
CA GLN A 190 -0.56 9.67 16.85
C GLN A 190 -0.91 8.16 16.82
N ASP A 191 -0.22 7.40 15.98
CA ASP A 191 -0.47 5.99 15.69
C ASP A 191 -1.90 5.70 15.14
N LEU A 192 -2.32 6.53 14.18
CA LEU A 192 -3.64 6.49 13.58
C LEU A 192 -3.55 6.24 12.07
N PHE A 193 -4.42 5.37 11.56
CA PHE A 193 -4.77 5.35 10.15
C PHE A 193 -5.83 6.39 9.84
N ASP A 194 -5.70 6.98 8.66
CA ASP A 194 -6.67 7.92 8.14
C ASP A 194 -6.71 7.91 6.61
N PHE A 195 -7.48 8.83 6.03
CA PHE A 195 -7.70 8.90 4.59
C PHE A 195 -7.47 10.31 4.07
N LYS A 196 -6.99 10.38 2.83
CA LYS A 196 -6.94 11.62 2.05
C LYS A 196 -7.62 11.40 0.72
N VAL A 197 -8.61 12.24 0.42
CA VAL A 197 -9.36 12.19 -0.83
C VAL A 197 -8.61 12.99 -1.88
N LYS A 198 -8.45 12.38 -3.06
CA LYS A 198 -7.84 13.02 -4.23
C LYS A 198 -8.81 12.91 -5.39
N ILE A 199 -9.63 13.94 -5.59
CA ILE A 199 -10.52 14.03 -6.74
C ILE A 199 -9.90 14.96 -7.77
N ASN A 200 -9.71 14.48 -8.99
CA ASN A 200 -9.07 15.24 -10.05
C ASN A 200 -9.56 14.78 -11.43
N PHE A 201 -10.21 15.70 -12.15
CA PHE A 201 -10.75 15.44 -13.48
C PHE A 201 -9.86 15.94 -14.63
N SER A 202 -8.69 16.54 -14.33
CA SER A 202 -7.78 17.06 -15.35
C SER A 202 -7.22 15.95 -16.27
N PRO A 203 -6.84 16.26 -17.52
CA PRO A 203 -6.25 15.27 -18.42
C PRO A 203 -4.98 14.62 -17.82
N LYS A 204 -4.77 13.34 -18.15
CA LYS A 204 -3.53 12.64 -17.82
C LYS A 204 -2.53 12.79 -18.97
N TYR A 205 -1.29 13.11 -18.63
CA TYR A 205 -0.14 13.03 -19.54
C TYR A 205 0.90 12.09 -18.93
N LYS A 206 1.33 11.05 -19.66
CA LYS A 206 2.21 9.98 -19.14
C LYS A 206 1.76 9.43 -17.78
N ASN A 207 0.46 9.12 -17.66
CA ASN A 207 -0.19 8.64 -16.44
C ASN A 207 -0.26 9.61 -15.24
N VAL A 208 0.18 10.87 -15.38
CA VAL A 208 0.13 11.89 -14.33
C VAL A 208 -0.96 12.92 -14.64
N ARG A 209 -1.78 13.28 -13.63
CA ARG A 209 -2.77 14.37 -13.71
C ARG A 209 -2.03 15.70 -13.59
N LYS A 210 -2.30 16.66 -14.50
CA LYS A 210 -1.62 17.98 -14.47
C LYS A 210 -2.34 19.04 -13.65
N GLY A 211 -3.66 18.94 -13.47
CA GLY A 211 -4.43 19.87 -12.66
C GLY A 211 -4.33 19.54 -11.17
N GLU A 212 -4.77 20.47 -10.34
CA GLU A 212 -4.84 20.28 -8.89
C GLU A 212 -6.01 19.36 -8.49
N ASN A 213 -5.91 18.79 -7.29
CA ASN A 213 -7.06 18.08 -6.72
C ASN A 213 -8.10 19.11 -6.27
N ILE A 214 -9.36 18.84 -6.56
CA ILE A 214 -10.46 19.73 -6.15
C ILE A 214 -10.71 19.56 -4.65
N THR A 215 -11.26 20.60 -4.03
CA THR A 215 -11.73 20.59 -2.64
C THR A 215 -13.25 20.40 -2.56
N LYS A 216 -13.79 20.13 -1.36
CA LYS A 216 -15.23 19.96 -1.14
C LYS A 216 -16.06 21.14 -1.64
N SER A 217 -15.58 22.37 -1.44
CA SER A 217 -16.25 23.60 -1.89
C SER A 217 -16.21 23.80 -3.41
N GLN A 218 -15.27 23.15 -4.11
CA GLN A 218 -15.10 23.28 -5.56
C GLN A 218 -15.85 22.22 -6.37
N ILE A 219 -16.53 21.26 -5.72
CA ILE A 219 -17.23 20.18 -6.43
C ILE A 219 -18.21 20.73 -7.47
N GLU A 220 -19.01 21.74 -7.11
CA GLU A 220 -20.04 22.28 -7.99
C GLU A 220 -19.48 22.98 -9.22
N SER A 221 -18.36 23.70 -9.05
CA SER A 221 -17.68 24.42 -10.12
C SER A 221 -16.76 23.55 -10.97
N SER A 222 -16.22 22.45 -10.42
CA SER A 222 -15.10 21.71 -11.01
C SER A 222 -15.43 20.29 -11.46
N VAL A 223 -16.58 19.73 -11.06
CA VAL A 223 -17.08 18.47 -11.64
C VAL A 223 -17.56 18.73 -13.07
N PRO A 224 -16.97 18.06 -14.08
CA PRO A 224 -17.31 18.32 -15.48
C PRO A 224 -18.80 18.15 -15.78
N THR A 225 -19.33 19.00 -16.66
CA THR A 225 -20.71 18.88 -17.14
C THR A 225 -20.93 17.55 -17.87
N SER A 226 -19.96 17.13 -18.69
CA SER A 226 -19.92 15.82 -19.33
C SER A 226 -19.14 14.84 -18.46
N LEU A 227 -19.76 14.41 -17.35
CA LEU A 227 -19.18 13.43 -16.44
C LEU A 227 -19.40 12.01 -16.99
N THR A 228 -18.35 11.19 -17.06
CA THR A 228 -18.44 9.83 -17.61
C THR A 228 -18.23 8.75 -16.54
N PRO A 229 -18.74 7.52 -16.75
CA PRO A 229 -18.47 6.38 -15.87
C PRO A 229 -16.98 6.11 -15.66
N ARG A 230 -16.14 6.27 -16.70
CA ARG A 230 -14.68 6.10 -16.58
C ARG A 230 -14.07 7.12 -15.64
N MET A 231 -14.54 8.37 -15.69
CA MET A 231 -14.03 9.44 -14.84
C MET A 231 -14.34 9.15 -13.37
N VAL A 232 -15.59 8.83 -13.04
CA VAL A 232 -16.00 8.54 -11.65
C VAL A 232 -15.33 7.27 -11.12
N LEU A 233 -15.25 6.20 -11.94
CA LEU A 233 -14.53 4.98 -11.58
C LEU A 233 -13.07 5.28 -11.22
N SER A 234 -12.41 6.13 -11.99
CA SER A 234 -11.02 6.50 -11.72
C SER A 234 -10.83 7.25 -10.40
N GLN A 235 -11.84 8.02 -9.96
CA GLN A 235 -11.79 8.72 -8.68
C GLN A 235 -12.01 7.74 -7.52
N VAL A 236 -13.04 6.89 -7.58
CA VAL A 236 -13.36 5.96 -6.48
C VAL A 236 -12.33 4.84 -6.33
N ALA A 237 -11.71 4.40 -7.43
CA ALA A 237 -10.64 3.42 -7.40
C ALA A 237 -9.34 3.97 -6.77
N SER A 238 -9.22 5.29 -6.60
CA SER A 238 -8.08 5.89 -5.91
C SER A 238 -8.16 5.74 -4.38
N VAL A 239 -9.34 5.42 -3.83
CA VAL A 239 -9.54 5.12 -2.42
C VAL A 239 -9.06 3.70 -2.15
N TYR A 240 -7.81 3.61 -1.71
CA TYR A 240 -7.16 2.34 -1.37
C TYR A 240 -7.45 1.97 0.09
N ASP A 241 -8.14 0.85 0.30
CA ASP A 241 -8.62 0.42 1.62
C ASP A 241 -8.56 -1.12 1.77
N PRO A 242 -7.37 -1.70 1.98
CA PRO A 242 -7.18 -3.15 2.07
C PRO A 242 -7.78 -3.77 3.35
N LEU A 243 -7.97 -2.97 4.40
CA LEU A 243 -8.59 -3.37 5.67
C LEU A 243 -10.11 -3.13 5.70
N GLY A 244 -10.65 -2.42 4.72
CA GLY A 244 -12.07 -2.07 4.69
C GLY A 244 -12.49 -1.04 5.75
N LEU A 245 -11.58 -0.24 6.28
CA LEU A 245 -11.91 0.76 7.31
C LEU A 245 -12.88 1.83 6.79
N ALA A 246 -12.86 2.10 5.48
CA ALA A 246 -13.76 2.98 4.76
C ALA A 246 -14.77 2.22 3.90
N THR A 247 -15.13 0.99 4.30
CA THR A 247 -16.11 0.16 3.59
C THR A 247 -17.42 0.89 3.30
N PRO A 248 -18.02 1.70 4.20
CA PRO A 248 -19.27 2.40 3.90
C PRO A 248 -19.20 3.27 2.63
N TYR A 249 -18.17 4.10 2.51
CA TYR A 249 -17.96 4.98 1.34
C TYR A 249 -17.65 4.20 0.07
N THR A 250 -16.75 3.23 0.18
CA THR A 250 -16.37 2.42 -0.97
C THR A 250 -17.51 1.48 -1.41
N LEU A 251 -18.46 1.17 -0.53
CA LEU A 251 -19.67 0.43 -0.85
C LEU A 251 -20.71 1.31 -1.54
N ALA A 252 -20.96 2.52 -1.01
CA ALA A 252 -21.82 3.52 -1.66
C ALA A 252 -21.37 3.80 -3.09
N ALA A 253 -20.06 4.02 -3.31
CA ALA A 253 -19.47 4.14 -4.64
C ALA A 253 -19.82 2.95 -5.55
N LYS A 254 -19.75 1.71 -5.04
CA LYS A 254 -20.08 0.50 -5.81
C LYS A 254 -21.56 0.42 -6.16
N VAL A 255 -22.45 0.82 -5.25
CA VAL A 255 -23.90 0.87 -5.50
C VAL A 255 -24.21 1.87 -6.61
N LEU A 256 -23.64 3.07 -6.56
CA LEU A 256 -23.78 4.08 -7.61
C LEU A 256 -23.18 3.61 -8.94
N MET A 257 -22.01 2.97 -8.91
CA MET A 257 -21.42 2.36 -10.12
C MET A 257 -22.33 1.29 -10.72
N ARG A 258 -22.95 0.45 -9.90
CA ARG A 258 -23.91 -0.57 -10.37
C ARG A 258 -25.11 0.07 -11.05
N LYS A 259 -25.66 1.15 -10.47
CA LYS A 259 -26.76 1.92 -11.06
C LYS A 259 -26.37 2.44 -12.46
N LEU A 260 -25.21 3.09 -12.58
CA LEU A 260 -24.67 3.55 -13.88
C LEU A 260 -24.49 2.41 -14.89
N CYS A 261 -24.00 1.25 -14.46
CA CYS A 261 -23.83 0.11 -15.35
C CYS A 261 -25.17 -0.40 -15.89
N ILE A 262 -26.23 -0.39 -15.08
CA ILE A 262 -27.59 -0.80 -15.48
C ILE A 262 -28.19 0.23 -16.45
N GLU A 263 -28.08 1.53 -16.15
CA GLU A 263 -28.56 2.61 -17.03
C GLU A 263 -27.90 2.56 -18.42
N ASN A 264 -26.59 2.25 -18.45
CA ASN A 264 -25.84 2.13 -19.70
C ASN A 264 -25.97 0.74 -20.37
N ASN A 265 -26.79 -0.16 -19.83
CA ASN A 265 -26.96 -1.49 -20.39
C ASN A 265 -27.96 -1.46 -21.56
N THR A 266 -27.47 -1.12 -22.75
CA THR A 266 -28.25 -1.15 -23.99
C THR A 266 -28.12 -2.52 -24.68
N ASN A 267 -29.15 -2.94 -25.42
CA ASN A 267 -29.10 -4.16 -26.25
C ASN A 267 -28.19 -4.02 -27.49
N ASP A 268 -27.62 -2.83 -27.71
CA ASP A 268 -26.76 -2.55 -28.85
C ASP A 268 -25.32 -2.97 -28.56
N LYS A 269 -24.91 -4.08 -29.19
CA LYS A 269 -23.57 -4.67 -29.08
C LYS A 269 -22.48 -3.78 -29.68
N THR A 270 -22.81 -2.82 -30.53
CA THR A 270 -21.82 -1.91 -31.15
C THR A 270 -21.27 -0.86 -30.19
N LEU A 271 -21.99 -0.57 -29.10
CA LEU A 271 -21.63 0.44 -28.09
C LEU A 271 -20.84 -0.13 -26.90
N HIS A 272 -20.53 -1.43 -26.89
CA HIS A 272 -19.97 -2.10 -25.69
C HIS A 272 -18.65 -1.50 -25.18
N ASN A 273 -17.80 -0.98 -26.08
CA ASN A 273 -16.52 -0.36 -25.72
C ASN A 273 -16.60 1.15 -25.43
N SER A 274 -17.66 1.85 -25.84
CA SER A 274 -17.79 3.32 -25.68
C SER A 274 -18.68 3.76 -24.51
N ARG A 275 -19.42 2.83 -23.88
CA ARG A 275 -20.29 3.09 -22.70
C ARG A 275 -19.59 3.78 -21.53
N TRP A 276 -18.29 3.58 -21.38
CA TRP A 276 -17.50 4.17 -20.29
C TRP A 276 -17.16 5.65 -20.53
N ASP A 277 -17.29 6.13 -21.76
CA ASP A 277 -16.85 7.45 -22.20
C ASP A 277 -18.02 8.37 -22.60
N TYR A 278 -19.25 7.88 -22.55
CA TYR A 278 -20.43 8.74 -22.70
C TYR A 278 -20.78 9.49 -21.41
N ALA A 279 -21.32 10.68 -21.58
CA ALA A 279 -21.85 11.49 -20.49
C ALA A 279 -23.01 10.75 -19.81
N MET A 280 -23.01 10.73 -18.48
CA MET A 280 -24.14 10.25 -17.70
C MET A 280 -25.31 11.25 -17.72
N SER A 281 -26.49 10.78 -17.31
CA SER A 281 -27.67 11.64 -17.18
C SER A 281 -27.44 12.78 -16.18
N ALA A 282 -28.24 13.85 -16.27
CA ALA A 282 -28.17 14.95 -15.31
C ALA A 282 -28.48 14.49 -13.87
N GLU A 283 -29.42 13.55 -13.72
CA GLU A 283 -29.77 12.95 -12.43
C GLU A 283 -28.59 12.16 -11.83
N SER A 284 -28.01 11.23 -12.60
CA SER A 284 -26.87 10.43 -12.14
C SER A 284 -25.67 11.34 -11.84
N ARG A 285 -25.46 12.41 -12.62
CA ARG A 285 -24.39 13.39 -12.35
C ARG A 285 -24.59 14.07 -10.99
N LEU A 286 -25.81 14.48 -10.63
CA LEU A 286 -26.09 15.09 -9.33
C LEU A 286 -25.82 14.10 -8.18
N GLU A 287 -26.27 12.84 -8.29
CA GLU A 287 -25.98 11.80 -7.29
C GLU A 287 -24.47 11.60 -7.08
N TRP A 288 -23.69 11.59 -8.16
CA TRP A 288 -22.23 11.48 -8.06
C TRP A 288 -21.58 12.71 -7.45
N MET A 289 -22.11 13.91 -7.71
CA MET A 289 -21.63 15.14 -7.07
C MET A 289 -21.88 15.11 -5.56
N ASP A 290 -23.06 14.67 -5.13
CA ASP A 290 -23.39 14.53 -3.72
C ASP A 290 -22.53 13.46 -3.05
N PHE A 291 -22.33 12.31 -3.70
CA PHE A 291 -21.38 11.31 -3.24
C PHE A 291 -19.95 11.86 -3.10
N PHE A 292 -19.48 12.69 -4.04
CA PHE A 292 -18.15 13.31 -3.91
C PHE A 292 -18.08 14.27 -2.72
N LYS A 293 -19.17 14.98 -2.39
CA LYS A 293 -19.23 15.84 -1.19
C LYS A 293 -19.11 15.00 0.07
N GLU A 294 -19.86 13.90 0.15
CA GLU A 294 -19.78 12.95 1.26
C GLU A 294 -18.42 12.27 1.35
N LEU A 295 -17.80 11.94 0.20
CA LEU A 295 -16.51 11.25 0.18
C LEU A 295 -15.44 12.05 0.92
N PHE A 296 -15.44 13.38 0.87
CA PHE A 296 -14.50 14.21 1.65
C PHE A 296 -14.63 14.02 3.17
N ASP A 297 -15.77 13.56 3.67
CA ASP A 297 -15.97 13.31 5.10
C ASP A 297 -15.18 12.10 5.60
N ILE A 298 -14.70 11.23 4.70
CA ILE A 298 -13.76 10.16 5.04
C ILE A 298 -12.46 10.67 5.68
N GLU A 299 -12.05 11.92 5.38
CA GLU A 299 -10.81 12.50 5.92
C GLU A 299 -10.92 12.77 7.43
N GLN A 300 -12.15 12.84 7.95
CA GLN A 300 -12.43 12.99 9.37
C GLN A 300 -12.32 11.66 10.13
N LEU A 301 -12.35 10.53 9.40
CA LEU A 301 -12.22 9.22 10.03
C LEU A 301 -10.78 8.95 10.44
N LYS A 302 -10.61 8.60 11.72
CA LYS A 302 -9.36 8.13 12.30
C LYS A 302 -9.57 6.75 12.91
N PHE A 303 -8.62 5.85 12.69
CA PHE A 303 -8.65 4.50 13.24
C PHE A 303 -7.34 4.22 13.95
N HIS A 304 -7.40 3.68 15.17
CA HIS A 304 -6.19 3.18 15.82
C HIS A 304 -5.55 2.08 14.98
N ARG A 305 -4.24 2.24 14.69
CA ARG A 305 -3.46 1.15 14.11
C ARG A 305 -3.47 -0.03 15.09
N CYS A 306 -2.99 0.19 16.31
CA CYS A 306 -2.96 -0.84 17.34
C CYS A 306 -4.36 -1.39 17.65
N LEU A 307 -4.51 -2.70 17.74
CA LEU A 307 -5.74 -3.39 18.09
C LEU A 307 -5.89 -3.64 19.59
N LYS A 308 -4.81 -3.47 20.35
CA LYS A 308 -4.74 -3.65 21.80
C LYS A 308 -4.73 -2.27 22.50
N PRO A 309 -5.75 -1.94 23.28
CA PRO A 309 -5.75 -0.75 24.13
C PRO A 309 -4.63 -0.79 25.18
N ASN A 310 -4.16 0.39 25.62
CA ASN A 310 -3.07 0.49 26.60
C ASN A 310 -3.44 -0.12 27.96
N ASN A 311 -4.74 -0.11 28.31
CA ASN A 311 -5.28 -0.65 29.56
C ASN A 311 -6.01 -1.99 29.37
N ALA A 312 -5.68 -2.72 28.31
CA ALA A 312 -6.28 -4.01 28.02
C ALA A 312 -5.88 -5.07 29.06
N VAL A 313 -6.86 -5.85 29.52
CA VAL A 313 -6.69 -6.92 30.50
C VAL A 313 -7.26 -8.23 29.96
N GLY A 314 -6.52 -9.32 30.17
CA GLY A 314 -6.92 -10.66 29.76
C GLY A 314 -6.80 -10.89 28.25
N ASP A 315 -7.47 -11.94 27.76
CA ASP A 315 -7.46 -12.30 26.35
C ASP A 315 -8.53 -11.54 25.54
N PRO A 316 -8.23 -11.20 24.27
CA PRO A 316 -9.20 -10.54 23.40
C PRO A 316 -10.32 -11.49 22.94
N MET A 317 -11.49 -10.92 22.71
CA MET A 317 -12.60 -11.60 22.05
C MET A 317 -12.79 -11.05 20.63
N LEU A 318 -12.75 -11.92 19.62
CA LEU A 318 -13.14 -11.55 18.26
C LEU A 318 -14.66 -11.58 18.13
N VAL A 319 -15.25 -10.45 17.74
CA VAL A 319 -16.69 -10.31 17.51
C VAL A 319 -16.91 -10.00 16.03
N ILE A 320 -17.66 -10.85 15.35
CA ILE A 320 -17.96 -10.70 13.92
C ILE A 320 -19.44 -10.39 13.76
N PHE A 321 -19.72 -9.30 13.05
CA PHE A 321 -21.06 -8.95 12.61
C PHE A 321 -21.16 -9.16 11.11
N SER A 322 -22.32 -9.63 10.66
CA SER A 322 -22.67 -9.68 9.25
C SER A 322 -24.09 -9.20 9.07
N ASP A 323 -24.32 -8.37 8.07
CA ASP A 323 -25.64 -7.88 7.71
C ASP A 323 -25.82 -7.85 6.19
N GLY A 324 -27.07 -7.92 5.75
CA GLY A 324 -27.45 -8.01 4.35
C GLY A 324 -28.67 -7.16 4.04
N SER A 325 -28.59 -6.41 2.96
CA SER A 325 -29.68 -5.64 2.39
C SER A 325 -29.92 -6.04 0.93
N LYS A 326 -30.99 -5.53 0.32
CA LYS A 326 -31.23 -5.69 -1.13
C LYS A 326 -30.11 -5.07 -1.99
N LEU A 327 -29.39 -4.09 -1.46
CA LEU A 327 -28.34 -3.36 -2.19
C LEU A 327 -26.98 -4.03 -2.06
N ALA A 328 -26.67 -4.51 -0.86
CA ALA A 328 -25.37 -5.05 -0.52
C ALA A 328 -25.40 -5.85 0.78
N TYR A 329 -24.38 -6.67 0.98
CA TYR A 329 -24.09 -7.34 2.24
C TYR A 329 -22.67 -6.98 2.69
N GLY A 330 -22.46 -6.98 3.99
CA GLY A 330 -21.20 -6.59 4.61
C GLY A 330 -20.93 -7.40 5.86
N THR A 331 -19.65 -7.59 6.14
CA THR A 331 -19.17 -8.26 7.34
C THR A 331 -18.07 -7.41 7.95
N CYS A 332 -18.08 -7.24 9.26
CA CYS A 332 -17.01 -6.56 9.99
C CYS A 332 -16.60 -7.39 11.21
N ALA A 333 -15.31 -7.37 11.51
CA ALA A 333 -14.75 -8.01 12.67
C ALA A 333 -14.15 -6.95 13.59
N TYR A 334 -14.54 -6.99 14.85
CA TYR A 334 -13.99 -6.18 15.93
C TYR A 334 -13.24 -7.09 16.89
N VAL A 335 -12.17 -6.57 17.46
CA VAL A 335 -11.56 -7.17 18.64
C VAL A 335 -12.04 -6.40 19.86
N ARG A 336 -12.51 -7.12 20.88
CA ARG A 336 -12.97 -6.57 22.16
C ARG A 336 -11.98 -6.97 23.26
N TRP A 337 -11.53 -5.99 24.02
CA TRP A 337 -10.67 -6.19 25.18
C TRP A 337 -11.44 -5.82 26.45
N GLY A 338 -11.23 -6.59 27.53
CA GLY A 338 -11.55 -6.11 28.86
C GLY A 338 -10.59 -4.99 29.26
N THR A 339 -11.05 -4.05 30.07
CA THR A 339 -10.23 -2.96 30.59
C THR A 339 -10.09 -3.05 32.11
N ASP A 340 -9.00 -2.48 32.64
CA ASP A 340 -8.73 -2.35 34.07
C ASP A 340 -9.82 -1.59 34.86
N GLN A 341 -10.61 -0.75 34.18
CA GLN A 341 -11.75 -0.02 34.73
C GLN A 341 -13.08 -0.79 34.69
N ALA A 342 -13.04 -2.12 34.59
CA ALA A 342 -14.20 -3.01 34.48
C ALA A 342 -15.12 -2.73 33.26
N GLY A 343 -14.57 -2.15 32.20
CA GLY A 343 -15.26 -1.88 30.93
C GLY A 343 -14.76 -2.76 29.77
N PHE A 344 -15.26 -2.46 28.57
CA PHE A 344 -14.77 -3.07 27.34
C PHE A 344 -14.45 -1.98 26.31
N GLU A 345 -13.33 -2.12 25.60
CA GLU A 345 -13.02 -1.31 24.42
C GLU A 345 -12.98 -2.24 23.20
N SER A 346 -13.50 -1.76 22.07
CA SER A 346 -13.52 -2.51 20.81
C SER A 346 -12.85 -1.74 19.68
N ARG A 347 -12.05 -2.43 18.87
CA ARG A 347 -11.37 -1.85 17.71
C ARG A 347 -11.69 -2.63 16.44
N LEU A 348 -11.98 -1.91 15.35
CA LEU A 348 -12.28 -2.52 14.05
C LEU A 348 -11.02 -3.19 13.48
N VAL A 349 -11.05 -4.51 13.33
CA VAL A 349 -9.95 -5.30 12.73
C VAL A 349 -10.02 -5.21 11.22
N ILE A 350 -11.19 -5.50 10.65
CA ILE A 350 -11.39 -5.52 9.21
C ILE A 350 -12.88 -5.40 8.91
N ALA A 351 -13.22 -4.75 7.81
CA ALA A 351 -14.53 -4.94 7.19
C ALA A 351 -14.37 -5.42 5.75
N LYS A 352 -15.32 -6.24 5.30
CA LYS A 352 -15.39 -6.73 3.95
C LYS A 352 -16.80 -6.60 3.42
N LYS A 353 -16.85 -6.37 2.10
CA LYS A 353 -18.04 -6.45 1.26
C LYS A 353 -17.78 -7.60 0.29
N PRO A 354 -18.17 -8.83 0.63
CA PRO A 354 -17.90 -9.96 -0.25
C PRO A 354 -18.66 -9.75 -1.58
N TYR A 355 -18.14 -10.28 -2.67
CA TYR A 355 -18.72 -10.07 -4.01
C TYR A 355 -20.03 -10.85 -4.13
N SER A 356 -21.16 -10.19 -4.37
CA SER A 356 -22.31 -10.85 -5.03
C SER A 356 -21.94 -10.99 -6.50
N THR A 357 -21.30 -12.09 -6.87
CA THR A 357 -21.42 -12.61 -8.23
C THR A 357 -22.82 -13.22 -8.34
N ASN A 358 -23.78 -12.41 -8.75
CA ASN A 358 -25.03 -12.89 -9.33
C ASN A 358 -25.15 -12.30 -10.72
#